data_AF-A0AAE9W8I9-F1
#
_entry.id   AF-A0AAE9W8I9-F1
#
_cell.length_a   1.000
_cell.length_b   1.000
_cell.length_c   1.000
_cell.angle_alpha   90.00
_cell.angle_beta   90.00
_cell.angle_gamma   90.00
#
_symmetry.space_group_name_H-M   'P 1'
#
loop_
_entity.id
_entity.type
_entity.pdbx_description
1 polymer ?
#
loop_
_entity_poly.entity_id
_entity_poly.type
_entity_poly.pdbx_seq_one_letter_code
_entity_poly.pdbx_strand_id
1 'polypeptide(L)'
;MAQRQAQLKFGGQGLALTVPNQSLQECSFMSNLITDRESTFLSYFIPSEDPKLLPSYRFMFQECTELKHSNHKMQAWRFPGEVEAFNDDGEEYSGQKLLNTLIKESVYGIVVCVRWYGGQLLGPVRFQHIVDTAKGAIQKYKKNLEEKKQKEAWAHATMVQQQQRQPRSLNPLDQKVRQVTAKDRTVNLLRKTLGFPALQEVDYYSKPLSTLEMLLQSRNSMISVLRSQLQKNKEAEEGEKTSETSKEHEVTIPKEKLGNVNYSTKQPEGATVPSEISEVQEPIQEKPNTDS
;
A
#
# COMPACT_ATOMS: atom_id res chain seq x y z
N MET A 1 24.97 38.42 -9.35
CA MET A 1 24.34 37.43 -8.45
C MET A 1 25.40 36.41 -8.06
N ALA A 2 25.80 36.33 -6.80
CA ALA A 2 26.86 35.39 -6.39
C ALA A 2 26.31 33.96 -6.26
N GLN A 3 26.97 32.99 -6.89
CA GLN A 3 26.64 31.57 -6.78
C GLN A 3 27.01 31.08 -5.37
N ARG A 4 26.00 30.77 -4.54
CA ARG A 4 26.20 30.25 -3.18
C ARG A 4 26.47 28.73 -3.21
N GLN A 5 27.69 28.33 -3.56
CA GLN A 5 28.19 27.00 -3.21
C GLN A 5 28.26 26.89 -1.67
N ALA A 6 27.69 25.82 -1.11
CA ALA A 6 27.61 25.64 0.34
C ALA A 6 28.93 25.13 0.92
N GLN A 7 29.69 26.01 1.58
CA GLN A 7 30.68 25.60 2.59
C GLN A 7 30.02 25.55 3.97
N LEU A 8 29.80 24.35 4.50
CA LEU A 8 29.28 24.14 5.85
C LEU A 8 30.36 24.50 6.89
N LYS A 9 30.16 25.60 7.63
CA LYS A 9 30.97 25.94 8.80
C LYS A 9 30.42 25.21 10.02
N PHE A 10 31.06 24.11 10.41
CA PHE A 10 30.69 23.35 11.60
C PHE A 10 31.21 24.03 12.87
N GLY A 11 30.31 24.51 13.72
CA GLY A 11 30.63 24.92 15.09
C GLY A 11 30.84 23.71 16.00
N GLY A 12 31.74 23.81 16.97
CA GLY A 12 32.22 22.69 17.80
C GLY A 12 31.25 22.10 18.83
N GLN A 13 29.95 22.04 18.55
CA GLN A 13 28.99 21.26 19.32
C GLN A 13 28.56 20.06 18.48
N GLY A 14 28.73 18.84 19.03
CA GLY A 14 28.45 17.61 18.30
C GLY A 14 27.01 17.54 17.82
N LEU A 15 26.81 17.40 16.52
CA LEU A 15 25.50 17.14 15.93
C LEU A 15 25.00 15.77 16.40
N ALA A 16 24.08 15.77 17.37
CA ALA A 16 23.20 14.64 17.59
C ALA A 16 22.30 14.50 16.35
N LEU A 17 22.76 13.72 15.36
CA LEU A 17 22.01 13.38 14.17
C LEU A 17 20.79 12.58 14.59
N THR A 18 19.67 13.26 14.74
CA THR A 18 18.35 12.63 14.77
C THR A 18 18.07 12.11 13.37
N VAL A 19 18.56 10.90 13.10
CA VAL A 19 18.18 10.15 11.91
C VAL A 19 16.67 9.93 12.01
N PRO A 20 15.87 10.32 11.01
CA PRO A 20 14.46 9.96 11.01
C PRO A 20 14.36 8.43 10.99
N ASN A 21 13.49 7.86 11.85
CA ASN A 21 13.26 6.40 11.94
C ASN A 21 12.53 5.82 10.71
N GLN A 22 12.57 6.50 9.57
CA GLN A 22 11.83 6.21 8.34
C GLN A 22 12.81 5.87 7.22
N SER A 23 12.46 4.89 6.39
CA SER A 23 13.28 4.56 5.23
C SER A 23 13.28 5.71 4.20
N LEU A 24 14.27 5.71 3.30
CA LEU A 24 14.31 6.67 2.19
C LEU A 24 13.04 6.60 1.33
N GLN A 25 12.43 5.43 1.20
CA GLN A 25 11.21 5.19 0.43
C GLN A 25 9.96 5.77 1.13
N GLU A 26 9.93 5.83 2.45
CA GLU A 26 8.83 6.43 3.23
C GLU A 26 8.87 7.95 3.25
N CYS A 27 10.08 8.53 3.35
CA CYS A 27 10.24 9.98 3.51
C CYS A 27 10.43 10.75 2.19
N SER A 28 10.45 10.08 1.03
CA SER A 28 10.70 10.71 -0.27
C SER A 28 9.71 10.31 -1.37
N PHE A 29 9.56 11.20 -2.35
CA PHE A 29 8.80 10.99 -3.58
C PHE A 29 9.79 10.79 -4.73
N MET A 30 9.84 9.57 -5.27
CA MET A 30 10.77 9.19 -6.34
C MET A 30 10.15 9.45 -7.72
N SER A 31 10.90 10.04 -8.65
CA SER A 31 10.50 10.29 -10.04
C SER A 31 10.28 8.99 -10.82
N ASN A 32 9.98 9.10 -12.12
CA ASN A 32 10.24 7.98 -13.03
C ASN A 32 11.71 8.02 -13.43
N LEU A 33 12.28 6.88 -13.84
CA LEU A 33 13.62 6.86 -14.43
C LEU A 33 13.57 7.49 -15.82
N ILE A 34 14.62 8.24 -16.18
CA ILE A 34 14.89 8.69 -17.55
C ILE A 34 16.24 8.11 -17.95
N THR A 35 16.31 7.44 -19.09
CA THR A 35 17.54 6.87 -19.64
C THR A 35 17.79 7.43 -21.04
N ASP A 36 19.00 7.91 -21.29
CA ASP A 36 19.45 8.48 -22.56
C ASP A 36 20.93 8.10 -22.77
N ARG A 37 21.23 7.43 -23.89
CA ARG A 37 22.57 6.88 -24.23
C ARG A 37 23.22 6.20 -23.02
N GLU A 38 22.50 5.21 -22.48
CA GLU A 38 22.82 4.42 -21.28
C GLU A 38 22.96 5.21 -19.95
N SER A 39 23.08 6.54 -20.00
CA SER A 39 23.05 7.38 -18.80
C SER A 39 21.64 7.39 -18.23
N THR A 40 21.50 7.08 -16.94
CA THR A 40 20.20 6.97 -16.27
C THR A 40 20.09 8.02 -15.17
N PHE A 41 18.91 8.62 -15.06
CA PHE A 41 18.58 9.69 -14.12
C PHE A 41 17.38 9.30 -13.27
N LEU A 42 17.46 9.60 -11.97
CA LEU A 42 16.39 9.37 -11.00
C LEU A 42 16.41 10.50 -9.98
N SER A 43 15.28 11.15 -9.74
CA SER A 43 15.18 12.20 -8.71
C SER A 43 14.30 11.78 -7.55
N TYR A 44 14.68 12.22 -6.36
CA TYR A 44 13.92 12.09 -5.13
C TYR A 44 13.60 13.49 -4.59
N PHE A 45 12.36 13.69 -4.13
CA PHE A 45 11.95 14.91 -3.44
C PHE A 45 11.48 14.58 -2.02
N ILE A 46 12.05 15.25 -1.02
CA ILE A 46 11.70 15.12 0.39
C ILE A 46 11.05 16.43 0.85
N PRO A 47 9.74 16.45 1.12
CA PRO A 47 9.09 17.63 1.68
C PRO A 47 9.56 17.84 3.12
N SER A 48 10.12 19.01 3.42
CA SER A 48 10.56 19.35 4.76
C SER A 48 10.65 20.86 4.94
N GLU A 49 10.23 21.34 6.11
CA GLU A 49 10.33 22.75 6.50
C GLU A 49 11.40 22.98 7.57
N ASP A 50 11.94 21.91 8.20
CA ASP A 50 12.96 22.01 9.25
C ASP A 50 14.38 21.84 8.67
N PRO A 51 15.21 22.89 8.59
CA PRO A 51 16.58 22.79 8.11
C PRO A 51 17.47 21.91 9.01
N LYS A 52 17.09 21.60 10.26
CA LYS A 52 17.85 20.72 11.17
C LYS A 52 17.89 19.27 10.68
N LEU A 53 16.94 18.85 9.85
CA LEU A 53 16.89 17.49 9.29
C LEU A 53 17.78 17.33 8.05
N LEU A 54 18.26 18.42 7.44
CA LEU A 54 19.11 18.38 6.25
C LEU A 54 20.34 17.47 6.40
N PRO A 55 21.13 17.49 7.50
CA PRO A 55 22.25 16.58 7.68
C PRO A 55 21.83 15.10 7.67
N SER A 56 20.71 14.76 8.33
CA SER A 56 20.17 13.41 8.36
C SER A 56 19.74 12.93 6.97
N TYR A 57 19.02 13.75 6.22
CA TYR A 57 18.64 13.42 4.83
C TYR A 57 19.86 13.26 3.92
N ARG A 58 20.85 14.16 4.02
CA ARG A 58 22.11 14.04 3.25
C ARG A 58 22.85 12.75 3.56
N PHE A 59 22.94 12.38 4.85
CA PHE A 59 23.55 11.13 5.29
C PHE A 59 22.82 9.90 4.72
N MET A 60 21.48 9.88 4.75
CA MET A 60 20.69 8.79 4.17
C MET A 60 20.95 8.60 2.67
N PHE A 61 21.04 9.68 1.88
CA PHE A 61 21.40 9.56 0.45
C PHE A 61 22.85 9.14 0.21
N GLN A 62 23.77 9.51 1.10
CA GLN A 62 25.17 9.13 1.00
C GLN A 62 25.35 7.62 1.23
N GLU A 63 24.78 7.11 2.33
CA GLU A 63 24.91 5.71 2.77
C GLU A 63 23.90 4.74 2.10
N CYS A 64 22.95 5.25 1.31
CA CYS A 64 21.99 4.41 0.58
C CYS A 64 22.69 3.43 -0.36
N THR A 65 22.56 2.13 -0.07
CA THR A 65 23.19 1.02 -0.81
C THR A 65 22.71 0.92 -2.25
N GLU A 66 21.42 1.17 -2.50
CA GLU A 66 20.79 1.23 -3.82
C GLU A 66 21.47 2.28 -4.73
N LEU A 67 21.98 3.35 -4.12
CA LEU A 67 22.63 4.48 -4.79
C LEU A 67 24.16 4.43 -4.66
N LYS A 68 24.76 3.30 -4.28
CA LYS A 68 26.21 3.19 -4.06
C LYS A 68 27.03 3.32 -5.36
N HIS A 69 26.46 2.91 -6.49
CA HIS A 69 27.13 2.87 -7.80
C HIS A 69 26.77 4.06 -8.72
N SER A 70 26.09 5.08 -8.21
CA SER A 70 25.82 6.32 -8.97
C SER A 70 27.08 7.17 -9.09
N ASN A 71 27.25 7.84 -10.22
CA ASN A 71 28.39 8.75 -10.45
C ASN A 71 28.20 10.11 -9.79
N HIS A 72 26.95 10.60 -9.72
CA HIS A 72 26.61 11.90 -9.17
C HIS A 72 25.29 11.83 -8.38
N LYS A 73 25.22 12.51 -7.24
CA LYS A 73 24.05 12.69 -6.35
C LYS A 73 23.84 14.19 -6.10
N MET A 74 23.49 14.91 -7.16
CA MET A 74 23.31 16.36 -7.20
C MET A 74 22.11 16.79 -6.36
N GLN A 75 22.23 17.86 -5.56
CA GLN A 75 21.24 18.20 -4.53
C GLN A 75 20.93 19.69 -4.52
N ALA A 76 19.68 20.03 -4.20
CA ALA A 76 19.29 21.38 -3.82
C ALA A 76 18.26 21.32 -2.68
N TRP A 77 18.23 22.36 -1.86
CA TRP A 77 17.27 22.46 -0.77
C TRP A 77 16.80 23.90 -0.57
N ARG A 78 15.58 24.02 -0.08
CA ARG A 78 14.87 25.28 0.12
C ARG A 78 13.97 25.13 1.34
N PHE A 79 14.25 25.87 2.41
CA PHE A 79 13.42 25.92 3.61
C PHE A 79 12.82 27.32 3.79
N PRO A 80 11.73 27.48 4.58
CA PRO A 80 11.22 28.80 4.95
C PRO A 80 12.30 29.67 5.62
N GLY A 81 12.29 30.98 5.37
CA GLY A 81 13.27 31.92 5.94
C GLY A 81 14.61 32.01 5.18
N GLU A 82 14.58 31.95 3.85
CA GLU A 82 15.72 32.16 2.93
C GLU A 82 16.90 31.17 3.06
N VAL A 83 16.70 30.01 3.67
CA VAL A 83 17.70 28.93 3.69
C VAL A 83 17.64 28.13 2.39
N GLU A 84 18.32 28.67 1.37
CA GLU A 84 18.44 28.11 0.02
C GLU A 84 19.91 27.85 -0.35
N ALA A 85 20.24 26.62 -0.76
CA ALA A 85 21.55 26.25 -1.28
C ALA A 85 21.52 24.93 -2.08
N PHE A 86 22.65 24.58 -2.69
CA PHE A 86 22.79 23.40 -3.53
C PHE A 86 24.21 22.80 -3.48
N ASN A 87 24.35 21.59 -4.02
CA ASN A 87 25.60 20.88 -4.24
C ASN A 87 25.53 20.16 -5.60
N ASP A 88 26.45 20.45 -6.51
CA ASP A 88 26.49 19.89 -7.87
C ASP A 88 27.04 18.45 -7.93
N ASP A 89 27.72 17.97 -6.88
CA ASP A 89 28.33 16.64 -6.77
C ASP A 89 29.14 16.19 -7.99
N GLY A 90 29.94 17.11 -8.55
CA GLY A 90 30.76 16.89 -9.73
C GLY A 90 30.05 17.09 -11.08
N GLU A 91 28.72 17.18 -11.12
CA GLU A 91 27.96 17.54 -12.32
C GLU A 91 27.64 19.05 -12.31
N GLU A 92 28.65 19.85 -12.67
CA GLU A 92 28.64 21.32 -12.65
C GLU A 92 27.35 21.94 -13.24
N TYR A 93 26.83 22.99 -12.59
CA TYR A 93 25.59 23.72 -12.90
C TYR A 93 24.27 22.96 -12.64
N SER A 94 24.30 21.71 -12.18
CA SER A 94 23.10 20.93 -11.90
C SER A 94 22.30 21.41 -10.68
N GLY A 95 22.97 21.71 -9.57
CA GLY A 95 22.36 22.09 -8.30
C GLY A 95 21.63 23.42 -8.37
N GLN A 96 22.18 24.40 -9.08
CA GLN A 96 21.46 25.67 -9.33
C GLN A 96 20.18 25.45 -10.17
N LYS A 97 20.17 24.49 -11.11
CA LYS A 97 18.96 24.14 -11.88
C LYS A 97 17.92 23.42 -11.01
N LEU A 98 18.37 22.54 -10.10
CA LEU A 98 17.53 21.89 -9.11
C LEU A 98 16.91 22.92 -8.13
N LEU A 99 17.69 23.86 -7.61
CA LEU A 99 17.20 24.95 -6.75
C LEU A 99 16.18 25.82 -7.48
N ASN A 100 16.47 26.22 -8.72
CA ASN A 100 15.54 26.97 -9.56
C ASN A 100 14.25 26.17 -9.83
N THR A 101 14.29 24.84 -9.79
CA THR A 101 13.10 23.98 -9.93
C THR A 101 12.26 24.00 -8.65
N LEU A 102 12.87 23.91 -7.46
CA LEU A 102 12.17 24.08 -6.18
C LEU A 102 11.46 25.44 -6.08
N ILE A 103 12.14 26.52 -6.49
CA ILE A 103 11.60 27.89 -6.50
C ILE A 103 10.41 27.99 -7.48
N LYS A 104 10.58 27.55 -8.74
CA LYS A 104 9.50 27.60 -9.76
C LYS A 104 8.28 26.77 -9.36
N GLU A 105 8.50 25.59 -8.79
CA GLU A 105 7.42 24.74 -8.29
C GLU A 105 6.80 25.23 -6.98
N SER A 106 7.37 26.28 -6.35
CA SER A 106 6.92 26.88 -5.09
C SER A 106 6.82 25.88 -3.93
N VAL A 107 7.81 25.00 -3.81
CA VAL A 107 7.89 23.98 -2.74
C VAL A 107 9.03 24.23 -1.75
N TYR A 108 8.91 23.66 -0.56
CA TYR A 108 9.95 23.60 0.47
C TYR A 108 10.36 22.14 0.71
N GLY A 109 11.64 21.91 0.93
CA GLY A 109 12.22 20.59 1.07
C GLY A 109 13.56 20.43 0.36
N ILE A 110 13.91 19.18 0.09
CA ILE A 110 15.18 18.77 -0.52
C ILE A 110 14.88 17.99 -1.79
N VAL A 111 15.59 18.28 -2.87
CA VAL A 111 15.61 17.45 -4.08
C VAL A 111 17.01 16.88 -4.29
N VAL A 112 17.09 15.60 -4.61
CA VAL A 112 18.33 14.90 -4.98
C VAL A 112 18.11 14.23 -6.32
N CYS A 113 18.84 14.66 -7.34
CA CYS A 113 18.94 13.95 -8.61
C CYS A 113 20.16 13.05 -8.57
N VAL A 114 19.95 11.77 -8.86
CA VAL A 114 20.99 10.76 -8.98
C VAL A 114 21.22 10.47 -10.45
N ARG A 115 22.48 10.31 -10.85
CA ARG A 115 22.87 9.94 -12.21
C ARG A 115 23.85 8.77 -12.21
N TRP A 116 23.59 7.81 -13.10
CA TRP A 116 24.53 6.79 -13.55
C TRP A 116 25.00 7.15 -14.96
N TYR A 117 26.30 7.05 -15.22
CA TYR A 117 26.93 7.41 -16.49
C TYR A 117 27.04 6.22 -17.44
N GLY A 118 26.43 6.32 -18.62
CA GLY A 118 26.41 5.27 -19.63
C GLY A 118 27.53 5.35 -20.68
N GLY A 119 28.75 5.71 -20.29
CA GLY A 119 29.90 5.75 -21.22
C GLY A 119 29.92 6.93 -22.21
N GLN A 120 28.79 7.53 -22.58
CA GLN A 120 28.70 8.64 -23.55
C GLN A 120 28.34 10.00 -22.92
N LEU A 121 29.00 11.06 -23.38
CA LEU A 121 28.70 12.45 -22.99
C LEU A 121 27.39 12.93 -23.64
N LEU A 122 26.42 13.33 -22.82
CA LEU A 122 25.13 13.90 -23.27
C LEU A 122 25.19 15.41 -23.61
N GLY A 123 26.30 16.08 -23.28
CA GLY A 123 26.39 17.54 -23.39
C GLY A 123 25.28 18.26 -22.59
N PRO A 124 24.71 19.37 -23.10
CA PRO A 124 23.68 20.14 -22.41
C PRO A 124 22.38 19.38 -22.11
N VAL A 125 22.07 18.30 -22.85
CA VAL A 125 20.80 17.56 -22.74
C VAL A 125 20.62 16.94 -21.35
N ARG A 126 21.71 16.53 -20.68
CA ARG A 126 21.68 16.02 -19.29
C ARG A 126 20.93 16.92 -18.32
N PHE A 127 21.05 18.25 -18.52
CA PHE A 127 20.41 19.23 -17.66
C PHE A 127 18.89 19.29 -17.83
N GLN A 128 18.36 18.86 -18.97
CA GLN A 128 16.93 18.71 -19.17
C GLN A 128 16.41 17.51 -18.36
N HIS A 129 17.08 16.35 -18.47
CA HIS A 129 16.74 15.13 -17.71
C HIS A 129 16.81 15.34 -16.19
N ILE A 130 17.81 16.09 -15.70
CA ILE A 130 17.92 16.47 -14.28
C ILE A 130 16.70 17.29 -13.83
N VAL A 131 16.30 18.29 -14.61
CA VAL A 131 15.15 19.14 -14.28
C VAL A 131 13.83 18.39 -14.39
N ASP A 132 13.66 17.54 -15.39
CA ASP A 132 12.39 16.84 -15.62
C ASP A 132 12.17 15.65 -14.69
N THR A 133 13.23 14.92 -14.29
CA THR A 133 13.12 13.96 -13.17
C THR A 133 12.77 14.69 -11.87
N ALA A 134 13.41 15.81 -11.57
CA ALA A 134 13.13 16.60 -10.37
C ALA A 134 11.67 17.10 -10.31
N LYS A 135 11.14 17.62 -11.42
CA LYS A 135 9.71 17.94 -11.56
C LYS A 135 8.83 16.71 -11.34
N GLY A 136 9.17 15.56 -11.92
CA GLY A 136 8.39 14.33 -11.78
C GLY A 136 8.28 13.85 -10.32
N ALA A 137 9.36 14.00 -9.53
CA ALA A 137 9.34 13.76 -8.09
C ALA A 137 8.39 14.74 -7.35
N ILE A 138 8.52 16.04 -7.62
CA ILE A 138 7.69 17.10 -7.01
C ILE A 138 6.21 16.97 -7.40
N GLN A 139 5.91 16.55 -8.64
CA GLN A 139 4.54 16.32 -9.10
C GLN A 139 3.87 15.15 -8.36
N LYS A 140 4.60 14.06 -8.09
CA LYS A 140 4.09 12.95 -7.28
C LYS A 140 3.77 13.39 -5.85
N TYR A 141 4.61 14.23 -5.25
CA TYR A 141 4.32 14.87 -3.95
C TYR A 141 3.06 15.75 -4.01
N LYS A 142 2.95 16.66 -4.98
CA LYS A 142 1.78 17.54 -5.14
C LYS A 142 0.48 16.76 -5.31
N LYS A 143 0.51 15.66 -6.08
CA LYS A 143 -0.63 14.74 -6.24
C LYS A 143 -0.99 14.07 -4.90
N ASN A 144 -0.01 13.58 -4.15
CA ASN A 144 -0.25 12.95 -2.85
C ASN A 144 -0.85 13.92 -1.82
N LEU A 145 -0.38 15.18 -1.78
CA LEU A 145 -1.00 16.23 -0.97
C LEU A 145 -2.48 16.43 -1.31
N GLU A 146 -2.81 16.48 -2.60
CA GLU A 146 -4.18 16.70 -3.06
C GLU A 146 -5.08 15.50 -2.73
N GLU A 147 -4.61 14.27 -2.97
CA GLU A 147 -5.31 13.05 -2.54
C GLU A 147 -5.53 13.00 -1.01
N LYS A 148 -4.56 13.48 -0.21
CA LYS A 148 -4.69 13.57 1.25
C LYS A 148 -5.75 14.59 1.65
N LYS A 149 -5.73 15.81 1.09
CA LYS A 149 -6.75 16.83 1.32
C LYS A 149 -8.15 16.35 0.95
N GLN A 150 -8.30 15.65 -0.17
CA GLN A 150 -9.58 15.09 -0.61
C GLN A 150 -10.10 14.01 0.34
N LYS A 151 -9.22 13.14 0.85
CA LYS A 151 -9.57 12.14 1.88
C LYS A 151 -9.98 12.79 3.20
N GLU A 152 -9.26 13.83 3.64
CA GLU A 152 -9.57 14.60 4.85
C GLU A 152 -10.91 15.35 4.70
N ALA A 153 -11.14 16.01 3.57
CA ALA A 153 -12.40 16.67 3.26
C ALA A 153 -13.59 15.68 3.17
N TRP A 154 -13.39 14.51 2.56
CA TRP A 154 -14.39 13.44 2.52
C TRP A 154 -14.69 12.88 3.91
N ALA A 155 -13.67 12.64 4.74
CA ALA A 155 -13.84 12.18 6.11
C ALA A 155 -14.61 13.22 6.95
N HIS A 156 -14.24 14.50 6.86
CA HIS A 156 -14.94 15.59 7.52
C HIS A 156 -16.39 15.71 7.05
N ALA A 157 -16.65 15.68 5.74
CA ALA A 157 -18.00 15.71 5.18
C ALA A 157 -18.85 14.51 5.65
N THR A 158 -18.26 13.31 5.71
CA THR A 158 -18.92 12.10 6.22
C THR A 158 -19.25 12.23 7.72
N MET A 159 -18.33 12.76 8.53
CA MET A 159 -18.56 13.02 9.96
C MET A 159 -19.66 14.06 10.19
N VAL A 160 -19.63 15.17 9.44
CA VAL A 160 -20.68 16.20 9.50
C VAL A 160 -22.03 15.62 9.08
N GLN A 161 -22.09 14.80 8.02
CA GLN A 161 -23.33 14.15 7.59
C GLN A 161 -23.85 13.14 8.62
N GLN A 162 -22.97 12.45 9.35
CA GLN A 162 -23.37 11.58 10.46
C GLN A 162 -23.88 12.37 11.68
N GLN A 163 -23.31 13.53 11.99
CA GLN A 163 -23.79 14.40 13.08
C GLN A 163 -25.08 15.14 12.73
N GLN A 164 -25.23 15.59 11.48
CA GLN A 164 -26.47 16.20 10.97
C GLN A 164 -27.59 15.17 10.76
N ARG A 165 -27.24 13.89 10.60
CA ARG A 165 -28.10 12.76 10.98
C ARG A 165 -28.21 12.69 12.51
N GLN A 166 -28.80 13.73 13.10
CA GLN A 166 -29.70 13.56 14.22
C GLN A 166 -30.53 12.29 13.93
N PRO A 167 -30.59 11.30 14.83
CA PRO A 167 -31.72 10.39 14.73
C PRO A 167 -32.94 11.30 14.70
N ARG A 168 -33.83 11.16 13.70
CA ARG A 168 -35.20 11.67 13.85
C ARG A 168 -35.58 11.27 15.26
N SER A 169 -36.06 12.22 16.07
CA SER A 169 -36.51 11.96 17.43
C SER A 169 -37.76 11.09 17.33
N LEU A 170 -37.53 9.83 16.99
CA LEU A 170 -38.52 8.77 16.92
C LEU A 170 -39.12 8.78 18.31
N ASN A 171 -40.42 8.99 18.33
CA ASN A 171 -41.23 8.93 19.54
C ASN A 171 -40.70 7.74 20.38
N PRO A 172 -40.43 7.89 21.69
CA PRO A 172 -39.97 6.77 22.52
C PRO A 172 -40.79 5.50 22.30
N LEU A 173 -42.08 5.65 21.94
CA LEU A 173 -42.95 4.57 21.48
C LEU A 173 -42.39 3.85 20.23
N ASP A 174 -42.17 4.55 19.11
CA ASP A 174 -41.61 4.01 17.86
C ASP A 174 -40.30 3.26 18.09
N GLN A 175 -39.43 3.79 18.96
CA GLN A 175 -38.16 3.16 19.30
C GLN A 175 -38.37 1.81 19.98
N LYS A 176 -39.26 1.75 20.98
CA LYS A 176 -39.60 0.50 21.70
C LYS A 176 -40.35 -0.49 20.80
N VAL A 177 -41.31 -0.03 20.00
CA VAL A 177 -42.04 -0.86 19.02
C VAL A 177 -41.05 -1.56 18.07
N ARG A 178 -40.14 -0.80 17.44
CA ARG A 178 -39.12 -1.38 16.54
C ARG A 178 -38.23 -2.39 17.24
N GLN A 179 -37.82 -2.13 18.49
CA GLN A 179 -37.02 -3.06 19.28
C GLN A 179 -37.78 -4.36 19.57
N VAL A 180 -39.05 -4.29 19.99
CA VAL A 180 -39.89 -5.48 20.25
C VAL A 180 -40.08 -6.29 18.96
N THR A 181 -40.47 -5.66 17.85
CA THR A 181 -40.66 -6.34 16.56
C THR A 181 -39.37 -7.01 16.05
N ALA A 182 -38.20 -6.39 16.23
CA ALA A 182 -36.92 -7.00 15.87
C ALA A 182 -36.60 -8.24 16.75
N LYS A 183 -36.99 -8.23 18.02
CA LYS A 183 -36.85 -9.37 18.93
C LYS A 183 -37.84 -10.48 18.60
N ASP A 184 -39.08 -10.15 18.22
CA ASP A 184 -40.07 -11.14 17.75
C ASP A 184 -39.59 -11.89 16.52
N ARG A 185 -39.00 -11.21 15.53
CA ARG A 185 -38.39 -11.85 14.35
C ARG A 185 -37.31 -12.86 14.76
N THR A 186 -36.49 -12.49 15.74
CA THR A 186 -35.44 -13.36 16.29
C THR A 186 -36.04 -14.57 17.01
N VAL A 187 -37.07 -14.37 17.85
CA VAL A 187 -37.78 -15.44 18.54
C VAL A 187 -38.47 -16.37 17.55
N ASN A 188 -39.20 -15.85 16.57
CA ASN A 188 -39.91 -16.65 15.58
C ASN A 188 -38.96 -17.48 14.70
N LEU A 189 -37.78 -16.95 14.37
CA LEU A 189 -36.73 -17.73 13.72
C LEU A 189 -36.27 -18.91 14.59
N LEU A 190 -35.91 -18.66 15.86
CA LEU A 190 -35.44 -19.69 16.79
C LEU A 190 -36.53 -20.73 17.09
N ARG A 191 -37.79 -20.29 17.26
CA ARG A 191 -38.96 -21.17 17.46
C ARG A 191 -39.20 -22.05 16.24
N LYS A 192 -39.12 -21.50 15.03
CA LYS A 192 -39.24 -22.27 13.77
C LYS A 192 -38.15 -23.33 13.66
N THR A 193 -36.90 -23.02 14.02
CA THR A 193 -35.80 -24.01 14.03
C THR A 193 -36.04 -25.14 15.04
N LEU A 194 -36.70 -24.85 16.16
CA LEU A 194 -37.06 -25.83 17.20
C LEU A 194 -38.44 -26.50 16.97
N GLY A 195 -39.09 -26.30 15.81
CA GLY A 195 -40.41 -26.87 15.52
C GLY A 195 -41.58 -26.26 16.30
N PHE A 196 -41.36 -25.19 17.06
CA PHE A 196 -42.42 -24.49 17.78
C PHE A 196 -43.21 -23.54 16.87
N PRO A 197 -44.52 -23.34 17.10
CA PRO A 197 -45.32 -22.37 16.36
C PRO A 197 -44.80 -20.95 16.56
N ALA A 198 -45.04 -20.07 15.58
CA ALA A 198 -44.71 -18.66 15.69
C ALA A 198 -45.46 -17.96 16.84
N LEU A 199 -44.93 -16.83 17.31
CA LEU A 199 -45.69 -15.90 18.15
C LEU A 199 -46.85 -15.30 17.35
N GLN A 200 -47.98 -15.09 18.02
CA GLN A 200 -49.11 -14.33 17.49
C GLN A 200 -48.68 -12.89 17.18
N GLU A 201 -49.17 -12.34 16.07
CA GLU A 201 -48.94 -10.94 15.72
C GLU A 201 -49.72 -10.02 16.65
N VAL A 202 -49.07 -8.96 17.13
CA VAL A 202 -49.63 -8.01 18.09
C VAL A 202 -49.38 -6.60 17.58
N ASP A 203 -50.42 -5.77 17.54
CA ASP A 203 -50.21 -4.33 17.38
C ASP A 203 -49.58 -3.75 18.65
N TYR A 204 -48.38 -3.19 18.46
CA TYR A 204 -47.57 -2.59 19.50
C TYR A 204 -47.78 -1.07 19.64
N TYR A 205 -48.36 -0.39 18.65
CA TYR A 205 -48.60 1.05 18.74
C TYR A 205 -49.75 1.38 19.71
N SER A 206 -50.69 0.46 19.90
CA SER A 206 -51.74 0.54 20.95
C SER A 206 -51.29 0.16 22.36
N LYS A 207 -49.98 -0.06 22.63
CA LYS A 207 -49.47 -0.47 23.96
C LYS A 207 -48.73 0.68 24.66
N PRO A 208 -48.88 0.85 25.98
CA PRO A 208 -48.10 1.85 26.71
C PRO A 208 -46.63 1.44 26.81
N LEU A 209 -45.75 2.43 26.99
CA LEU A 209 -44.29 2.26 27.00
C LEU A 209 -43.80 1.18 27.98
N SER A 210 -44.35 1.14 29.20
CA SER A 210 -44.01 0.14 30.23
C SER A 210 -44.30 -1.29 29.77
N THR A 211 -45.43 -1.53 29.08
CA THR A 211 -45.75 -2.84 28.51
C THR A 211 -44.77 -3.22 27.39
N LEU A 212 -44.34 -2.27 26.55
CA LEU A 212 -43.32 -2.54 25.53
C LEU A 212 -41.96 -2.88 26.16
N GLU A 213 -41.59 -2.26 27.28
CA GLU A 213 -40.37 -2.60 28.02
C GLU A 213 -40.44 -4.00 28.66
N MET A 214 -41.55 -4.34 29.30
CA MET A 214 -41.80 -5.70 29.81
C MET A 214 -41.74 -6.76 28.70
N LEU A 215 -42.36 -6.47 27.54
CA LEU A 215 -42.29 -7.35 26.37
C LEU A 215 -40.85 -7.48 25.88
N LEU A 216 -40.08 -6.40 25.81
CA LEU A 216 -38.68 -6.45 25.38
C LEU A 216 -37.82 -7.31 26.32
N GLN A 217 -38.00 -7.17 27.63
CA GLN A 217 -37.33 -7.99 28.64
C GLN A 217 -37.73 -9.47 28.51
N SER A 218 -39.03 -9.77 28.41
CA SER A 218 -39.55 -11.11 28.18
C SER A 218 -38.99 -11.77 26.91
N ARG A 219 -38.92 -11.04 25.79
CA ARG A 219 -38.35 -11.55 24.54
C ARG A 219 -36.84 -11.80 24.65
N ASN A 220 -36.09 -10.97 25.38
CA ASN A 220 -34.66 -11.23 25.63
C ASN A 220 -34.46 -12.53 26.44
N SER A 221 -35.23 -12.74 27.51
CA SER A 221 -35.21 -13.99 28.27
C SER A 221 -35.58 -15.19 27.39
N MET A 222 -36.63 -15.07 26.57
CA MET A 222 -37.07 -16.12 25.65
C MET A 222 -36.01 -16.47 24.59
N ILE A 223 -35.33 -15.47 24.01
CA ILE A 223 -34.19 -15.69 23.09
C ILE A 223 -33.07 -16.47 23.80
N SER A 224 -32.78 -16.14 25.06
CA SER A 224 -31.76 -16.85 25.85
C SER A 224 -32.11 -18.32 26.06
N VAL A 225 -33.36 -18.61 26.43
CA VAL A 225 -33.85 -19.99 26.63
C VAL A 225 -33.83 -20.78 25.33
N LEU A 226 -34.37 -20.23 24.24
CA LEU A 226 -34.41 -20.91 22.93
C LEU A 226 -33.00 -21.17 22.37
N ARG A 227 -32.04 -20.27 22.59
CA ARG A 227 -30.63 -20.50 22.24
C ARG A 227 -30.01 -21.63 23.05
N SER A 228 -30.27 -21.69 24.36
CA SER A 228 -29.79 -22.78 25.22
C SER A 228 -30.40 -24.13 24.82
N GLN A 229 -31.68 -24.16 24.42
CA GLN A 229 -32.32 -25.36 23.88
C GLN A 229 -31.72 -25.81 22.54
N LEU A 230 -31.51 -24.88 21.60
CA LEU A 230 -30.82 -25.19 20.34
C LEU A 230 -29.40 -25.72 20.55
N GLN A 231 -28.67 -25.18 21.52
CA GLN A 231 -27.34 -25.65 21.85
C GLN A 231 -27.36 -27.08 22.40
N LYS A 232 -28.27 -27.39 23.34
CA LYS A 232 -28.45 -28.75 23.87
C LYS A 232 -28.88 -29.76 22.81
N ASN A 233 -29.76 -29.37 21.88
CA ASN A 233 -30.17 -30.25 20.78
C ASN A 233 -29.00 -30.56 19.84
N LYS A 234 -28.13 -29.57 19.54
CA LYS A 234 -26.91 -29.80 18.77
C LYS A 234 -25.91 -30.70 19.48
N GLU A 235 -25.68 -30.47 20.77
CA GLU A 235 -24.80 -31.31 21.60
C GLU A 235 -25.32 -32.75 21.69
N ALA A 236 -26.64 -32.95 21.69
CA ALA A 236 -27.26 -34.27 21.60
C ALA A 236 -27.08 -34.92 20.22
N GLU A 237 -27.32 -34.20 19.11
CA GLU A 237 -27.11 -34.72 17.74
C GLU A 237 -25.63 -35.03 17.43
N GLU A 238 -24.70 -34.28 18.02
CA GLU A 238 -23.25 -34.54 17.92
C GLU A 238 -22.84 -35.74 18.80
N GLY A 239 -23.49 -35.93 19.96
CA GLY A 239 -23.32 -37.10 20.81
C GLY A 239 -23.87 -38.41 20.22
N GLU A 240 -25.07 -38.39 19.64
CA GLU A 240 -25.69 -39.55 18.99
C GLU A 240 -24.85 -40.05 17.80
N LYS A 241 -24.33 -39.13 16.97
CA LYS A 241 -23.42 -39.47 15.86
C LYS A 241 -22.12 -40.16 16.29
N THR A 242 -21.66 -39.97 17.52
CA THR A 242 -20.51 -40.73 18.07
C THR A 242 -20.89 -42.08 18.69
N SER A 243 -22.19 -42.39 18.83
CA SER A 243 -22.69 -43.63 19.43
C SER A 243 -23.22 -44.67 18.41
N GLU A 244 -23.57 -44.26 17.19
CA GLU A 244 -24.11 -45.16 16.16
C GLU A 244 -23.03 -45.92 15.34
N THR A 245 -21.74 -45.64 15.53
CA THR A 245 -20.67 -46.27 14.72
C THR A 245 -20.14 -47.59 15.31
N SER A 246 -20.85 -48.22 16.25
CA SER A 246 -20.34 -49.38 17.00
C SER A 246 -21.41 -50.43 17.36
N LYS A 247 -21.94 -51.12 16.33
CA LYS A 247 -22.41 -52.52 16.44
C LYS A 247 -22.52 -53.19 15.06
N GLU A 248 -21.92 -54.39 14.99
CA GLU A 248 -22.07 -55.41 13.94
C GLU A 248 -21.48 -55.05 12.55
N HIS A 249 -20.69 -55.89 11.87
CA HIS A 249 -20.60 -57.36 11.92
C HIS A 249 -19.16 -57.89 11.69
N GLU A 250 -18.83 -59.01 12.32
CA GLU A 250 -17.72 -59.93 11.98
C GLU A 250 -18.38 -61.32 11.76
N VAL A 251 -17.89 -62.29 10.99
CA VAL A 251 -16.56 -62.62 10.43
C VAL A 251 -16.79 -63.05 8.95
N THR A 252 -15.90 -62.86 7.96
CA THR A 252 -14.88 -63.87 7.57
C THR A 252 -14.00 -63.38 6.40
N ILE A 253 -12.68 -63.62 6.52
CA ILE A 253 -11.62 -63.21 5.57
C ILE A 253 -11.27 -64.38 4.64
N PRO A 254 -10.94 -64.12 3.35
CA PRO A 254 -9.66 -64.65 2.84
C PRO A 254 -8.65 -63.56 2.46
N LYS A 255 -7.39 -63.87 2.74
CA LYS A 255 -6.21 -63.01 2.62
C LYS A 255 -5.84 -62.76 1.16
N GLU A 256 -5.34 -61.57 0.84
CA GLU A 256 -4.12 -61.45 0.04
C GLU A 256 -3.31 -60.18 0.39
N LYS A 257 -2.00 -60.21 0.09
CA LYS A 257 -1.00 -59.36 0.77
C LYS A 257 -0.77 -58.03 0.06
N LEU A 258 -0.75 -56.95 0.84
CA LEU A 258 -0.17 -55.68 0.40
C LEU A 258 1.37 -55.76 0.46
N GLY A 259 2.04 -55.52 -0.66
CA GLY A 259 3.50 -55.41 -0.75
C GLY A 259 3.92 -53.97 -1.02
N ASN A 260 4.65 -53.36 -0.09
CA ASN A 260 5.24 -52.03 -0.26
C ASN A 260 6.27 -52.02 -1.41
N VAL A 261 6.16 -51.08 -2.35
CA VAL A 261 7.30 -50.60 -3.13
C VAL A 261 7.23 -49.08 -3.26
N ASN A 262 8.22 -48.38 -2.71
CA ASN A 262 8.41 -46.94 -2.89
C ASN A 262 8.81 -46.64 -4.34
N TYR A 263 8.20 -45.62 -4.96
CA TYR A 263 8.69 -45.10 -6.24
C TYR A 263 9.89 -44.18 -6.01
N SER A 264 11.05 -44.58 -6.51
CA SER A 264 12.23 -43.72 -6.62
C SER A 264 12.69 -43.65 -8.07
N THR A 265 12.77 -42.42 -8.57
CA THR A 265 13.71 -41.88 -9.56
C THR A 265 14.11 -42.74 -10.77
N LYS A 266 13.79 -42.27 -11.99
CA LYS A 266 14.76 -42.14 -13.08
C LYS A 266 14.23 -41.28 -14.25
N GLN A 267 15.09 -40.40 -14.76
CA GLN A 267 14.97 -39.80 -16.09
C GLN A 267 15.30 -40.83 -17.19
N PRO A 268 14.99 -40.50 -18.45
CA PRO A 268 15.93 -40.77 -19.53
C PRO A 268 16.28 -39.51 -20.35
N GLU A 269 17.55 -39.40 -20.74
CA GLU A 269 18.03 -38.46 -21.76
C GLU A 269 18.02 -39.11 -23.15
N GLY A 270 18.03 -38.28 -24.20
CA GLY A 270 18.79 -38.55 -25.43
C GLY A 270 18.01 -38.97 -26.68
N ALA A 271 17.97 -38.09 -27.70
CA ALA A 271 18.38 -38.40 -29.10
C ALA A 271 18.26 -37.17 -30.04
N THR A 272 19.39 -36.47 -30.22
CA THR A 272 20.02 -36.04 -31.49
C THR A 272 19.28 -35.28 -32.62
N VAL A 273 20.02 -34.29 -33.15
CA VAL A 273 19.79 -33.35 -34.28
C VAL A 273 19.77 -34.03 -35.67
N PRO A 274 19.35 -33.34 -36.74
CA PRO A 274 20.37 -32.93 -37.74
C PRO A 274 20.23 -31.50 -38.31
N SER A 275 21.27 -31.07 -39.03
CA SER A 275 21.64 -29.70 -39.41
C SER A 275 21.31 -29.30 -40.87
N GLU A 276 21.27 -28.00 -41.18
CA GLU A 276 21.59 -27.29 -42.47
C GLU A 276 21.21 -25.80 -42.26
N ILE A 277 21.99 -24.73 -42.51
CA ILE A 277 23.03 -24.31 -43.47
C ILE A 277 22.50 -23.75 -44.81
N SER A 278 22.47 -22.41 -44.91
CA SER A 278 22.63 -21.53 -46.09
C SER A 278 22.60 -20.08 -45.54
N GLU A 279 23.49 -19.13 -45.79
CA GLU A 279 24.47 -18.84 -46.85
C GLU A 279 23.86 -18.38 -48.20
N VAL A 280 23.73 -17.07 -48.36
CA VAL A 280 23.59 -16.34 -49.64
C VAL A 280 24.35 -15.01 -49.51
N GLN A 281 25.05 -14.62 -50.60
CA GLN A 281 26.08 -13.57 -50.63
C GLN A 281 25.58 -12.15 -50.95
N GLU A 282 26.41 -11.16 -50.62
CA GLU A 282 26.39 -9.81 -51.21
C GLU A 282 26.84 -9.82 -52.69
N PRO A 283 26.47 -8.79 -53.47
CA PRO A 283 27.26 -8.33 -54.60
C PRO A 283 27.94 -6.97 -54.34
N ILE A 284 29.25 -6.94 -54.58
CA ILE A 284 30.11 -5.74 -54.59
C ILE A 284 29.78 -4.85 -55.80
N GLN A 285 29.80 -3.52 -55.64
CA GLN A 285 30.21 -2.60 -56.71
C GLN A 285 31.10 -1.47 -56.18
N GLU A 286 31.96 -0.97 -57.07
CA GLU A 286 33.19 -0.22 -56.75
C GLU A 286 32.99 1.30 -56.64
N LYS A 287 34.02 1.98 -56.10
CA LYS A 287 34.17 3.45 -56.16
C LYS A 287 34.48 3.92 -57.60
N PRO A 288 34.46 5.24 -57.82
CA PRO A 288 35.78 5.86 -58.04
C PRO A 288 36.06 7.09 -57.16
N ASN A 289 37.34 7.41 -57.01
CA ASN A 289 37.84 8.65 -56.40
C ASN A 289 37.53 9.87 -57.28
N THR A 290 37.57 11.06 -56.68
CA THR A 290 38.21 12.24 -57.29
C THR A 290 38.69 13.20 -56.20
N ASP A 291 39.91 13.71 -56.37
CA ASP A 291 40.51 14.71 -55.49
C ASP A 291 39.94 16.11 -55.74
N SER A 292 39.85 16.94 -54.69
CA SER A 292 40.19 18.38 -54.65
C SER A 292 40.09 18.93 -53.22
#